data_AF-A0A7X1H1A7-F1
#
_entry.id   AF-A0A7X1H1A7-F1
#
_cell.length_a   1.000
_cell.length_b   1.000
_cell.length_c   1.000
_cell.angle_alpha   90.00
_cell.angle_beta   90.00
_cell.angle_gamma   90.00
#
_symmetry.space_group_name_H-M   'P 1'
#
loop_
_entity.id
_entity.type
_entity.pdbx_description
1 polymer ?
#
loop_
_entity_poly.entity_id
_entity_poly.type
_entity_poly.pdbx_seq_one_letter_code
_entity_poly.pdbx_strand_id
1 'polypeptide(L)'
;MKKSTDNDQPNVQGKEFQIFVWARIIGGLVIAVALIWGTMKLIDFVYPDSGSHSPEILYSSESHGPMHDANDSQSTQKGDAHSAEISPYGSDTYDTHGAASKGPKGVAFVEALTASMDYELNERFWGWRPNDLIKFTDNVNEYQLGVLEVTRRTTTRLTENISRTGSTAVINKHLERAMNSLMIRADRYLFPSAENQYRQAIENLNRYKEQLIRNEASFYTRTDNLIPLLQSLVELVGSCDEKLVKRTEDNGEPVSTFAADNYYYYSKGVASALLPILHAIEYDFSQVLETRSGSEILHHAIESCHHAAEMKPWLFVTEGNLNGIIANHRANMATAISHARFYLGLLVVTLST
;
A
#
# COMPACT_ATOMS: atom_id res chain seq x y z
N MET A 1 20.49 44.52 -44.26
CA MET A 1 20.10 43.42 -45.18
C MET A 1 20.53 42.11 -44.52
N LYS A 2 19.65 41.46 -43.75
CA LYS A 2 18.74 40.35 -44.14
C LYS A 2 19.49 39.11 -44.70
N LYS A 3 19.57 38.05 -43.89
CA LYS A 3 19.09 36.72 -44.27
C LYS A 3 18.95 35.83 -43.03
N SER A 4 17.70 35.58 -42.66
CA SER A 4 17.26 34.47 -41.83
C SER A 4 17.19 33.24 -42.74
N THR A 5 17.76 32.13 -42.29
CA THR A 5 17.56 30.81 -42.87
C THR A 5 16.47 30.12 -42.06
N ASP A 6 15.32 29.99 -42.70
CA ASP A 6 14.17 29.21 -42.29
C ASP A 6 14.52 27.71 -42.33
N ASN A 7 14.22 26.96 -41.27
CA ASN A 7 14.40 25.51 -41.22
C ASN A 7 13.02 24.89 -41.03
N ASP A 8 12.39 24.59 -42.17
CA ASP A 8 11.07 24.00 -42.26
C ASP A 8 11.21 22.47 -42.14
N GLN A 9 10.94 21.93 -40.94
CA GLN A 9 10.83 20.50 -40.68
C GLN A 9 9.33 20.15 -40.53
N PRO A 10 8.77 19.23 -41.33
CA PRO A 10 7.34 18.96 -41.30
C PRO A 10 6.91 18.26 -40.01
N ASN A 11 5.85 18.78 -39.39
CA ASN A 11 5.17 18.22 -38.22
C ASN A 11 4.45 16.90 -38.58
N VAL A 12 5.21 15.81 -38.67
CA VAL A 12 4.71 14.46 -38.94
C VAL A 12 4.16 13.81 -37.65
N GLN A 13 4.72 14.16 -36.49
CA GLN A 13 4.41 13.51 -35.21
C GLN A 13 3.02 13.88 -34.65
N GLY A 14 2.51 15.09 -34.95
CA GLY A 14 1.19 15.52 -34.49
C GLY A 14 0.01 14.86 -35.21
N LYS A 15 0.18 14.47 -36.49
CA LYS A 15 -0.89 13.84 -37.27
C LYS A 15 -1.10 12.38 -36.89
N GLU A 16 -0.04 11.61 -36.65
CA GLU A 16 -0.17 10.21 -36.22
C GLU A 16 -0.75 10.08 -34.81
N PHE A 17 -0.38 11.00 -33.90
CA PHE A 17 -0.96 11.06 -32.56
C PHE A 17 -2.47 11.36 -32.59
N GLN A 18 -2.91 12.29 -33.44
CA GLN A 18 -4.34 12.60 -33.59
C GLN A 18 -5.12 11.40 -34.13
N ILE A 19 -4.62 10.71 -35.16
CA ILE A 19 -5.27 9.52 -35.74
C ILE A 19 -5.39 8.41 -34.69
N PHE A 20 -4.35 8.22 -33.87
CA PHE A 20 -4.33 7.21 -32.81
C PHE A 20 -5.33 7.51 -31.66
N VAL A 21 -5.44 8.78 -31.24
CA VAL A 21 -6.39 9.20 -30.21
C VAL A 21 -7.83 9.06 -30.71
N TRP A 22 -8.13 9.48 -31.94
CA TRP A 22 -9.47 9.39 -32.51
C TRP A 22 -9.92 7.94 -32.77
N ALA A 23 -9.01 7.06 -33.20
CA ALA A 23 -9.32 5.63 -33.36
C ALA A 23 -9.76 4.97 -32.04
N ARG A 24 -9.17 5.39 -30.91
CA ARG A 24 -9.50 4.85 -29.58
C ARG A 24 -10.77 5.44 -28.97
N ILE A 25 -11.04 6.72 -29.21
CA ILE A 25 -12.30 7.35 -28.82
C ILE A 25 -13.47 6.67 -29.56
N ILE A 26 -13.33 6.46 -30.87
CA ILE A 26 -14.34 5.77 -31.68
C ILE A 26 -14.50 4.32 -31.23
N GLY A 27 -13.39 3.61 -30.98
CA GLY A 27 -13.42 2.23 -30.45
C GLY A 27 -14.15 2.13 -29.10
N GLY A 28 -13.89 3.05 -28.17
CA GLY A 28 -14.58 3.11 -26.88
C GLY A 28 -16.09 3.37 -27.02
N LEU A 29 -16.48 4.24 -27.96
CA LEU A 29 -17.88 4.58 -28.22
C LEU A 29 -18.64 3.39 -28.82
N VAL A 30 -18.01 2.62 -29.72
CA VAL A 30 -18.58 1.39 -30.28
C VAL A 30 -18.78 0.31 -29.20
N ILE A 31 -17.83 0.16 -28.28
CA ILE A 31 -17.95 -0.79 -27.16
C ILE A 31 -19.08 -0.37 -26.21
N ALA A 32 -19.20 0.92 -25.90
CA ALA A 32 -20.27 1.44 -25.05
C ALA A 32 -21.66 1.20 -25.69
N VAL A 33 -21.80 1.45 -26.99
CA VAL A 33 -23.05 1.16 -27.73
C VAL A 33 -23.35 -0.34 -27.77
N ALA A 34 -22.33 -1.19 -27.94
CA ALA A 34 -22.50 -2.65 -27.91
C ALA A 34 -22.93 -3.16 -26.52
N LEU A 35 -22.41 -2.57 -25.44
CA LEU A 35 -22.81 -2.88 -24.07
C LEU A 35 -24.25 -2.44 -23.79
N ILE A 36 -24.64 -1.23 -24.20
CA ILE A 36 -26.02 -0.73 -24.08
C ILE A 36 -26.99 -1.60 -24.90
N TRP A 37 -26.59 -1.99 -26.11
CA TRP A 37 -27.40 -2.87 -26.95
C TRP A 37 -27.54 -4.28 -26.35
N GLY A 38 -26.45 -4.82 -25.79
CA GLY A 38 -26.45 -6.10 -25.10
C GLY A 38 -27.32 -6.10 -23.84
N THR A 39 -27.29 -5.03 -23.05
CA THR A 39 -28.15 -4.90 -21.85
C THR A 39 -29.61 -4.74 -22.22
N MET A 40 -29.94 -3.95 -23.25
CA MET A 40 -31.33 -3.85 -23.74
C MET A 40 -31.85 -5.20 -24.25
N LYS A 41 -31.04 -5.96 -25.00
CA LYS A 41 -31.42 -7.30 -25.47
C LYS A 41 -31.58 -8.32 -24.35
N LEU A 42 -30.79 -8.20 -23.29
CA LEU A 42 -30.93 -9.04 -22.11
C LEU A 42 -32.22 -8.71 -21.34
N ILE A 43 -32.57 -7.42 -21.22
CA ILE A 43 -33.82 -6.98 -20.60
C ILE A 43 -35.03 -7.48 -21.39
N ASP A 44 -35.02 -7.34 -22.72
CA ASP A 44 -36.08 -7.86 -23.61
C ASP A 44 -36.22 -9.40 -23.53
N PHE A 45 -35.11 -10.11 -23.29
CA PHE A 45 -35.10 -11.58 -23.14
C PHE A 45 -35.66 -12.03 -21.78
N VAL A 46 -35.39 -11.27 -20.71
CA VAL A 46 -35.82 -11.58 -19.34
C VAL A 46 -37.26 -11.11 -19.09
N TYR A 47 -37.71 -10.04 -19.76
CA TYR A 47 -39.05 -9.46 -19.63
C TYR A 47 -39.69 -9.23 -21.01
N PRO A 48 -40.21 -10.27 -21.68
CA PRO A 48 -40.99 -10.09 -22.90
C PRO A 48 -42.32 -9.40 -22.55
N ASP A 49 -42.58 -8.24 -23.15
CA ASP A 49 -43.79 -7.42 -22.94
C ASP A 49 -45.06 -8.28 -22.97
N SER A 50 -45.78 -8.33 -21.85
CA SER A 50 -47.17 -8.73 -21.80
C SER A 50 -48.03 -7.47 -21.94
N GLY A 51 -48.83 -7.45 -22.99
CA GLY A 51 -49.53 -6.26 -23.46
C GLY A 51 -50.52 -5.65 -22.46
N SER A 52 -50.63 -4.32 -22.62
CA SER A 52 -51.78 -3.44 -22.35
C SER A 52 -52.43 -3.48 -20.97
N HIS A 53 -52.37 -2.35 -20.26
CA HIS A 53 -53.57 -1.61 -19.82
C HIS A 53 -53.19 -0.18 -19.42
N SER A 54 -53.71 0.80 -20.16
CA SER A 54 -53.72 2.22 -19.79
C SER A 54 -54.78 2.46 -18.70
N PRO A 55 -54.53 3.29 -17.67
CA PRO A 55 -55.57 3.62 -16.70
C PRO A 55 -56.41 4.80 -17.21
N GLU A 56 -57.72 4.63 -17.09
CA GLU A 56 -58.76 5.62 -17.37
C GLU A 56 -58.76 6.71 -16.28
N ILE A 57 -58.85 7.97 -16.71
CA ILE A 57 -58.90 9.16 -15.85
C ILE A 57 -60.32 9.30 -15.29
N LEU A 58 -60.47 9.53 -13.98
CA LEU A 58 -61.67 10.16 -13.45
C LEU A 58 -61.33 11.16 -12.34
N TYR A 59 -61.50 12.44 -12.69
CA TYR A 59 -61.56 13.57 -11.77
C TYR A 59 -62.87 13.51 -10.97
N SER A 60 -62.80 13.79 -9.68
CA SER A 60 -63.89 14.50 -8.98
C SER A 60 -63.31 15.37 -7.87
N SER A 61 -63.90 16.54 -7.79
CA SER A 61 -63.44 17.77 -7.16
C SER A 61 -64.18 18.05 -5.85
N GLU A 62 -63.60 18.98 -5.07
CA GLU A 62 -64.22 19.77 -3.97
C GLU A 62 -64.41 19.04 -2.62
N SER A 63 -64.26 19.66 -1.44
CA SER A 63 -63.70 20.94 -0.97
C SER A 63 -63.74 20.95 0.58
N HIS A 64 -63.06 21.94 1.20
CA HIS A 64 -63.20 22.48 2.57
C HIS A 64 -62.33 21.96 3.74
N GLY A 65 -61.40 22.82 4.16
CA GLY A 65 -61.48 23.52 5.47
C GLY A 65 -60.70 22.93 6.67
N PRO A 66 -60.31 23.76 7.66
CA PRO A 66 -58.92 23.79 8.15
C PRO A 66 -58.65 23.32 9.60
N MET A 67 -57.34 23.10 9.86
CA MET A 67 -56.56 23.19 11.12
C MET A 67 -57.03 22.47 12.39
N HIS A 68 -56.13 21.66 13.00
CA HIS A 68 -55.87 21.63 14.46
C HIS A 68 -54.56 20.88 14.80
N ASP A 69 -54.02 21.22 15.97
CA ASP A 69 -52.65 21.01 16.50
C ASP A 69 -52.23 19.59 16.97
N ALA A 70 -50.89 19.46 17.11
CA ALA A 70 -50.11 18.77 18.16
C ALA A 70 -49.91 17.24 18.18
N ASN A 71 -48.63 16.86 17.95
CA ASN A 71 -47.74 16.01 18.75
C ASN A 71 -48.16 14.57 19.14
N ASP A 72 -47.49 13.53 18.60
CA ASP A 72 -46.28 12.89 19.17
C ASP A 72 -46.10 11.41 18.70
N SER A 73 -44.84 10.99 18.65
CA SER A 73 -44.28 9.62 18.71
C SER A 73 -44.18 8.68 17.46
N GLN A 74 -42.90 8.44 17.12
CA GLN A 74 -42.23 7.19 16.70
C GLN A 74 -42.50 6.57 15.30
N SER A 75 -41.48 6.57 14.44
CA SER A 75 -40.60 5.40 14.23
C SER A 75 -39.80 5.43 12.91
N THR A 76 -38.49 5.16 13.05
CA THR A 76 -37.60 4.39 12.15
C THR A 76 -37.41 4.70 10.65
N GLN A 77 -36.11 4.86 10.33
CA GLN A 77 -35.33 4.28 9.22
C GLN A 77 -35.46 4.91 7.81
N LYS A 78 -34.38 5.50 7.26
CA LYS A 78 -33.23 4.87 6.52
C LYS A 78 -33.67 4.53 5.09
N GLY A 79 -33.05 4.95 4.00
CA GLY A 79 -31.82 5.69 3.71
C GLY A 79 -31.59 5.51 2.20
N ASP A 80 -31.11 6.53 1.48
CA ASP A 80 -30.71 6.38 0.08
C ASP A 80 -29.20 6.33 -0.05
N ALA A 81 -28.79 5.30 -0.77
CA ALA A 81 -27.44 4.80 -0.93
C ALA A 81 -26.76 5.46 -2.13
N HIS A 82 -25.49 5.85 -1.95
CA HIS A 82 -24.54 5.96 -3.06
C HIS A 82 -23.22 5.28 -2.68
N SER A 83 -23.09 4.08 -3.24
CA SER A 83 -21.88 3.42 -3.77
C SER A 83 -20.54 3.77 -3.12
N ALA A 84 -20.18 2.96 -2.12
CA ALA A 84 -18.82 2.85 -1.59
C ALA A 84 -18.11 1.66 -2.25
N GLU A 85 -16.88 1.87 -2.75
CA GLU A 85 -15.92 0.77 -2.90
C GLU A 85 -14.46 1.23 -2.66
N ILE A 86 -14.12 1.17 -1.37
CA ILE A 86 -12.91 0.64 -0.72
C ILE A 86 -11.53 1.07 -1.26
N SER A 87 -11.01 2.12 -0.61
CA SER A 87 -9.59 2.27 -0.28
C SER A 87 -9.23 1.31 0.88
N PRO A 88 -8.13 0.52 0.84
CA PRO A 88 -7.86 -0.46 1.90
C PRO A 88 -7.14 0.12 3.14
N TYR A 89 -6.91 1.42 3.20
CA TYR A 89 -6.73 2.13 4.46
C TYR A 89 -7.87 3.14 4.52
N GLY A 90 -8.92 2.77 5.25
CA GLY A 90 -9.88 3.73 5.76
C GLY A 90 -9.19 4.45 6.90
N SER A 91 -9.20 5.79 6.87
CA SER A 91 -8.88 6.61 8.01
C SER A 91 -10.00 6.47 9.06
N ASP A 92 -10.11 5.28 9.65
CA ASP A 92 -10.86 5.11 10.88
C ASP A 92 -9.95 5.64 11.98
N THR A 93 -10.40 6.77 12.51
CA THR A 93 -9.94 7.39 13.74
C THR A 93 -9.38 6.37 14.72
N TYR A 94 -8.08 6.44 15.00
CA TYR A 94 -7.52 5.90 16.23
C TYR A 94 -8.21 6.63 17.38
N ASP A 95 -9.31 6.07 17.86
CA ASP A 95 -9.94 6.45 19.13
C ASP A 95 -8.88 6.24 20.22
N THR A 96 -8.14 7.31 20.42
CA THR A 96 -7.23 7.51 21.53
C THR A 96 -8.14 7.74 22.72
N HIS A 97 -8.64 6.67 23.33
CA HIS A 97 -9.07 6.53 24.74
C HIS A 97 -9.89 5.23 24.89
N GLY A 98 -9.21 4.10 25.07
CA GLY A 98 -9.87 2.82 25.36
C GLY A 98 -8.89 1.73 25.74
N ALA A 99 -8.49 1.69 27.01
CA ALA A 99 -7.80 0.58 27.68
C ALA A 99 -6.68 -0.12 26.88
N ALA A 100 -5.47 0.45 26.90
CA ALA A 100 -4.25 -0.26 26.56
C ALA A 100 -4.13 -1.53 27.41
N SER A 101 -4.53 -2.68 26.86
CA SER A 101 -4.14 -3.95 27.44
C SER A 101 -2.63 -4.02 27.35
N LYS A 102 -1.93 -3.92 28.49
CA LYS A 102 -0.50 -4.20 28.62
C LYS A 102 -0.24 -5.66 28.28
N GLY A 103 -0.32 -6.00 27.00
CA GLY A 103 0.12 -7.28 26.47
C GLY A 103 1.64 -7.43 26.66
N PRO A 104 2.15 -8.67 26.66
CA PRO A 104 3.59 -8.92 26.69
C PRO A 104 4.31 -8.16 25.57
N LYS A 105 5.47 -7.57 25.91
CA LYS A 105 6.27 -6.79 24.96
C LYS A 105 6.68 -7.67 23.77
N GLY A 106 6.61 -7.09 22.57
CA GLY A 106 6.99 -7.75 21.32
C GLY A 106 5.84 -8.43 20.57
N VAL A 107 4.66 -8.58 21.20
CA VAL A 107 3.49 -9.17 20.53
C VAL A 107 3.02 -8.26 19.39
N ALA A 108 2.91 -6.95 19.64
CA ALA A 108 2.51 -5.98 18.62
C ALA A 108 3.51 -5.93 17.46
N PHE A 109 4.81 -6.00 17.76
CA PHE A 109 5.87 -6.05 16.76
C PHE A 109 5.76 -7.27 15.85
N VAL A 110 5.58 -8.46 16.41
CA VAL A 110 5.46 -9.68 15.61
C VAL A 110 4.17 -9.67 14.80
N GLU A 111 3.07 -9.18 15.39
CA GLU A 111 1.78 -9.05 14.70
C GLU A 111 1.86 -8.11 13.50
N ALA A 112 2.42 -6.91 13.67
CA ALA A 112 2.64 -5.95 12.59
C ALA A 112 3.52 -6.52 11.46
N LEU A 113 4.59 -7.24 11.83
CA LEU A 113 5.47 -7.93 10.90
C LEU A 113 4.73 -9.01 10.08
N THR A 114 3.87 -9.80 10.74
CA THR A 114 3.10 -10.85 10.07
C THR A 114 1.97 -10.31 9.21
N ALA A 115 1.27 -9.27 9.66
CA ALA A 115 0.06 -8.75 9.03
C ALA A 115 0.31 -8.30 7.58
N SER A 116 1.43 -7.63 7.32
CA SER A 116 1.76 -7.14 5.98
C SER A 116 1.92 -8.27 4.98
N MET A 117 2.62 -9.35 5.35
CA MET A 117 2.77 -10.51 4.47
C MET A 117 1.51 -11.36 4.42
N ASP A 118 0.79 -11.49 5.53
CA ASP A 118 -0.45 -12.28 5.58
C ASP A 118 -1.50 -11.71 4.64
N TYR A 119 -1.66 -10.39 4.62
CA TYR A 119 -2.51 -9.67 3.67
C TYR A 119 -2.13 -9.98 2.21
N GLU A 120 -0.84 -9.90 1.87
CA GLU A 120 -0.35 -10.13 0.51
C GLU A 120 -0.51 -11.58 0.04
N LEU A 121 -0.50 -12.55 0.96
CA LEU A 121 -0.67 -13.97 0.65
C LEU A 121 -2.13 -14.41 0.61
N ASN A 122 -2.93 -13.98 1.58
CA ASN A 122 -4.25 -14.58 1.86
C ASN A 122 -5.43 -13.65 1.52
N GLU A 123 -5.27 -12.33 1.67
CA GLU A 123 -6.38 -11.38 1.50
C GLU A 123 -6.37 -10.70 0.13
N ARG A 124 -5.18 -10.47 -0.44
CA ARG A 124 -5.07 -9.81 -1.74
C ARG A 124 -5.70 -10.67 -2.84
N PHE A 125 -6.46 -10.02 -3.72
CA PHE A 125 -6.97 -10.65 -4.93
C PHE A 125 -5.83 -11.28 -5.76
N TRP A 126 -5.91 -12.59 -6.00
CA TRP A 126 -4.88 -13.44 -6.64
C TRP A 126 -3.59 -13.71 -5.84
N GLY A 127 -3.52 -13.32 -4.57
CA GLY A 127 -2.45 -13.71 -3.65
C GLY A 127 -1.04 -13.26 -4.10
N TRP A 128 -0.05 -14.14 -3.91
CA TRP A 128 1.36 -13.89 -4.22
C TRP A 128 1.65 -14.03 -5.72
N ARG A 129 1.87 -12.91 -6.40
CA ARG A 129 2.00 -12.88 -7.86
C ARG A 129 3.42 -13.01 -8.43
N PRO A 130 4.51 -12.67 -7.72
CA PRO A 130 5.86 -12.77 -8.28
C PRO A 130 6.26 -14.16 -8.80
N ASN A 131 5.63 -15.23 -8.28
CA ASN A 131 5.89 -16.59 -8.72
C ASN A 131 4.90 -17.11 -9.79
N ASP A 132 3.90 -16.32 -10.18
CA ASP A 132 2.88 -16.74 -11.14
C ASP A 132 3.47 -16.92 -12.53
N LEU A 133 2.99 -17.95 -13.24
CA LEU A 133 3.44 -18.26 -14.60
C LEU A 133 3.10 -17.16 -15.61
N ILE A 134 2.03 -16.41 -15.36
CA ILE A 134 1.60 -15.32 -16.23
C ILE A 134 1.59 -14.01 -15.44
N LYS A 135 2.54 -13.13 -15.77
CA LYS A 135 2.75 -11.84 -15.11
C LYS A 135 1.86 -10.77 -15.72
N PHE A 136 0.60 -10.70 -15.30
CA PHE A 136 -0.34 -9.68 -15.79
C PHE A 136 -0.21 -8.32 -15.09
N THR A 137 0.37 -8.28 -13.88
CA THR A 137 0.45 -7.08 -13.05
C THR A 137 1.86 -6.86 -12.50
N ASP A 138 2.72 -6.20 -13.27
CA ASP A 138 4.08 -5.80 -12.86
C ASP A 138 4.08 -4.91 -11.61
N ASN A 139 3.22 -3.91 -11.55
CA ASN A 139 3.14 -2.95 -10.45
C ASN A 139 2.85 -3.62 -9.09
N VAL A 140 1.95 -4.60 -9.07
CA VAL A 140 1.63 -5.33 -7.83
C VAL A 140 2.77 -6.27 -7.44
N ASN A 141 3.46 -6.86 -8.43
CA ASN A 141 4.62 -7.71 -8.15
C ASN A 141 5.73 -6.90 -7.48
N GLU A 142 6.06 -5.72 -8.01
CA GLU A 142 7.08 -4.85 -7.44
C GLU A 142 6.70 -4.34 -6.04
N TYR A 143 5.42 -4.00 -5.84
CA TYR A 143 4.89 -3.68 -4.51
C TYR A 143 5.12 -4.83 -3.51
N GLN A 144 4.76 -6.06 -3.89
CA GLN A 144 4.94 -7.27 -3.08
C GLN A 144 6.42 -7.55 -2.77
N LEU A 145 7.32 -7.29 -3.71
CA LEU A 145 8.76 -7.39 -3.49
C LEU A 145 9.27 -6.38 -2.46
N GLY A 146 8.72 -5.15 -2.47
CA GLY A 146 9.01 -4.14 -1.45
C GLY A 146 8.57 -4.57 -0.05
N VAL A 147 7.34 -5.08 0.08
CA VAL A 147 6.81 -5.62 1.34
C VAL A 147 7.70 -6.76 1.87
N LEU A 148 8.04 -7.71 1.01
CA LEU A 148 8.87 -8.86 1.36
C LEU A 148 10.27 -8.46 1.82
N GLU A 149 10.89 -7.44 1.22
CA GLU A 149 12.22 -6.98 1.63
C GLU A 149 12.19 -6.38 3.04
N VAL A 150 11.15 -5.61 3.37
CA VAL A 150 10.93 -5.10 4.74
C VAL A 150 10.75 -6.25 5.72
N THR A 151 9.91 -7.24 5.39
CA THR A 151 9.68 -8.41 6.25
C THR A 151 10.96 -9.20 6.47
N ARG A 152 11.76 -9.43 5.42
CA ARG A 152 13.04 -10.14 5.49
C ARG A 152 14.00 -9.47 6.44
N ARG A 153 14.28 -8.18 6.23
CA ARG A 153 15.22 -7.41 7.06
C ARG A 153 14.75 -7.34 8.50
N THR A 154 13.47 -7.08 8.71
CA THR A 154 12.88 -7.02 10.04
C THR A 154 12.94 -8.36 10.75
N THR A 155 12.64 -9.47 10.07
CA THR A 155 12.73 -10.82 10.65
C THR A 155 14.17 -11.19 10.99
N THR A 156 15.14 -10.85 10.14
CA THR A 156 16.56 -11.06 10.42
C THR A 156 16.99 -10.30 11.68
N ARG A 157 16.66 -9.01 11.77
CA ARG A 157 17.01 -8.18 12.94
C ARG A 157 16.25 -8.58 14.21
N LEU A 158 15.01 -9.03 14.07
CA LEU A 158 14.25 -9.63 15.17
C LEU A 158 15.00 -10.86 15.72
N THR A 159 15.43 -11.76 14.83
CA THR A 159 16.11 -13.01 15.18
C THR A 159 17.52 -12.80 15.76
N GLU A 160 18.28 -11.87 15.18
CA GLU A 160 19.69 -11.66 15.52
C GLU A 160 19.90 -10.72 16.71
N ASN A 161 19.02 -9.74 16.91
CA ASN A 161 19.22 -8.65 17.87
C ASN A 161 18.09 -8.55 18.89
N ILE A 162 16.82 -8.52 18.47
CA ILE A 162 15.72 -8.17 19.37
C ILE A 162 15.27 -9.34 20.25
N SER A 163 15.31 -10.57 19.75
CA SER A 163 14.84 -11.75 20.49
C SER A 163 15.86 -12.32 21.48
N ARG A 164 17.08 -11.77 21.55
CA ARG A 164 18.18 -12.34 22.35
C ARG A 164 19.07 -11.29 23.01
N THR A 165 19.65 -11.60 24.18
CA THR A 165 20.43 -10.65 25.00
C THR A 165 21.85 -10.35 24.49
N GLY A 166 22.22 -10.83 23.30
CA GLY A 166 23.56 -10.67 22.73
C GLY A 166 23.87 -11.67 21.62
N SER A 167 25.02 -11.51 20.98
CA SER A 167 25.41 -12.28 19.79
C SER A 167 25.67 -13.78 20.03
N THR A 168 25.91 -14.16 21.29
CA THR A 168 26.20 -15.54 21.72
C THR A 168 24.98 -16.27 22.27
N ALA A 169 23.86 -15.59 22.48
CA ALA A 169 22.65 -16.19 22.99
C ALA A 169 21.99 -17.09 21.93
N VAL A 170 21.37 -18.18 22.40
CA VAL A 170 20.71 -19.17 21.54
C VAL A 170 19.56 -18.52 20.77
N ILE A 171 19.52 -18.76 19.45
CA ILE A 171 18.46 -18.28 18.59
C ILE A 171 17.19 -19.11 18.80
N ASN A 172 16.03 -18.46 18.85
CA ASN A 172 14.76 -19.16 18.91
C ASN A 172 14.54 -19.97 17.62
N LYS A 173 14.24 -21.27 17.75
CA LYS A 173 14.08 -22.19 16.62
C LYS A 173 12.97 -21.77 15.64
N HIS A 174 11.90 -21.13 16.12
CA HIS A 174 10.83 -20.65 15.25
C HIS A 174 11.27 -19.43 14.45
N LEU A 175 11.96 -18.48 15.07
CA LEU A 175 12.51 -17.32 14.38
C LEU A 175 13.55 -17.72 13.32
N GLU A 176 14.44 -18.65 13.65
CA GLU A 176 15.42 -19.19 12.70
C GLU A 176 14.74 -19.82 11.48
N ARG A 177 13.71 -20.65 11.70
CA ARG A 177 12.91 -21.25 10.61
C ARG A 177 12.17 -20.21 9.79
N ALA A 178 11.57 -19.21 10.43
CA ALA A 178 10.88 -18.14 9.75
C ALA A 178 11.82 -17.34 8.85
N MET A 179 12.98 -16.94 9.38
CA MET A 179 14.03 -16.24 8.64
C MET A 179 14.46 -17.06 7.42
N ASN A 180 14.79 -18.34 7.60
CA ASN A 180 15.21 -19.21 6.50
C ASN A 180 14.15 -19.35 5.41
N SER A 181 12.87 -19.49 5.79
CA SER A 181 11.77 -19.60 4.84
C SER A 181 11.53 -18.31 4.04
N LEU A 182 11.71 -17.13 4.65
CA LEU A 182 11.58 -15.85 3.95
C LEU A 182 12.68 -15.60 2.90
N MET A 183 13.87 -16.17 3.08
CA MET A 183 15.01 -15.98 2.17
C MET A 183 14.91 -16.76 0.85
N ILE A 184 13.85 -17.56 0.66
CA ILE A 184 13.56 -18.18 -0.63
C ILE A 184 13.22 -17.11 -1.66
N ARG A 185 13.72 -17.30 -2.88
CA ARG A 185 13.44 -16.44 -4.04
C ARG A 185 11.94 -16.24 -4.26
N ALA A 186 11.57 -14.98 -4.49
CA ALA A 186 10.18 -14.56 -4.68
C ALA A 186 9.52 -15.12 -5.95
N ASP A 187 10.32 -15.39 -6.98
CA ASP A 187 9.88 -15.84 -8.31
C ASP A 187 9.79 -17.37 -8.44
N ARG A 188 10.06 -18.10 -7.34
CA ARG A 188 10.09 -19.56 -7.37
C ARG A 188 8.68 -20.14 -7.37
N TYR A 189 8.24 -20.59 -8.54
CA TYR A 189 6.98 -21.31 -8.73
C TYR A 189 7.04 -22.75 -8.18
N LEU A 190 8.07 -23.52 -8.56
CA LEU A 190 8.17 -24.96 -8.22
C LEU A 190 9.05 -25.23 -6.99
N PHE A 191 8.77 -26.37 -6.31
CA PHE A 191 9.25 -26.81 -5.00
C PHE A 191 10.69 -26.37 -4.60
N PRO A 192 10.88 -25.75 -3.41
CA PRO A 192 9.83 -25.21 -2.54
C PRO A 192 9.23 -23.92 -3.13
N SER A 193 7.91 -23.86 -3.30
CA SER A 193 7.22 -22.66 -3.83
C SER A 193 7.31 -21.49 -2.85
N ALA A 194 7.50 -20.26 -3.36
CA ALA A 194 7.62 -19.06 -2.54
C ALA A 194 6.46 -18.88 -1.55
N GLU A 195 5.22 -19.01 -2.03
CA GLU A 195 4.00 -18.84 -1.22
C GLU A 195 3.95 -19.78 -0.01
N ASN A 196 4.18 -21.09 -0.21
CA ASN A 196 4.20 -22.06 0.89
C ASN A 196 5.32 -21.79 1.89
N GLN A 197 6.47 -21.27 1.45
CA GLN A 197 7.57 -20.90 2.35
C GLN A 197 7.22 -19.66 3.15
N TYR A 198 6.59 -18.66 2.55
CA TYR A 198 6.15 -17.45 3.25
C TYR A 198 5.02 -17.76 4.25
N ARG A 199 4.06 -18.63 3.90
CA ARG A 199 3.06 -19.14 4.85
C ARG A 199 3.71 -19.87 6.04
N GLN A 200 4.72 -20.71 5.79
CA GLN A 200 5.48 -21.34 6.86
C GLN A 200 6.25 -20.33 7.71
N ALA A 201 6.74 -19.24 7.14
CA ALA A 201 7.40 -18.19 7.90
C ALA A 201 6.42 -17.49 8.85
N ILE A 202 5.24 -17.10 8.36
CA ILE A 202 4.17 -16.49 9.16
C ILE A 202 3.76 -17.43 10.30
N GLU A 203 3.54 -18.71 10.01
CA GLU A 203 3.21 -19.71 11.02
C GLU A 203 4.28 -19.80 12.12
N ASN A 204 5.56 -19.79 11.77
CA ASN A 204 6.64 -19.81 12.77
C ASN A 204 6.73 -18.49 13.56
N LEU A 205 6.50 -17.33 12.92
CA LEU A 205 6.43 -16.04 13.62
C LEU A 205 5.25 -16.03 14.62
N ASN A 206 4.10 -16.56 14.24
CA ASN A 206 2.95 -16.71 15.14
C ASN A 206 3.25 -17.64 16.32
N ARG A 207 3.98 -18.74 16.10
CA ARG A 207 4.43 -19.59 17.21
C ARG A 207 5.38 -18.86 18.16
N TYR A 208 6.28 -18.03 17.64
CA TYR A 208 7.11 -17.19 18.50
C TYR A 208 6.27 -16.17 19.28
N LYS A 209 5.26 -15.56 18.65
CA LYS A 209 4.28 -14.68 19.32
C LYS A 209 3.57 -15.41 20.47
N GLU A 210 3.11 -16.64 20.26
CA GLU A 210 2.51 -17.47 21.32
C GLU A 210 3.49 -17.73 22.47
N GLN A 211 4.76 -17.98 22.17
CA GLN A 211 5.80 -18.15 23.19
C GLN A 211 6.04 -16.87 24.00
N LEU A 212 5.96 -15.69 23.37
CA LEU A 212 6.00 -14.41 24.10
C LEU A 212 4.81 -14.28 25.06
N ILE A 213 3.62 -14.65 24.61
CA ILE A 213 2.40 -14.60 25.45
C ILE A 213 2.52 -15.54 26.66
N ARG A 214 3.11 -16.72 26.46
CA ARG A 214 3.35 -17.72 27.51
C ARG A 214 4.57 -17.41 28.39
N ASN A 215 5.31 -16.32 28.12
CA ASN A 215 6.60 -15.99 28.74
C ASN A 215 7.68 -17.08 28.58
N GLU A 216 7.62 -17.87 27.50
CA GLU A 216 8.61 -18.90 27.14
C GLU A 216 9.73 -18.34 26.26
N ALA A 217 9.51 -17.17 25.64
CA ALA A 217 10.47 -16.46 24.82
C ALA A 217 10.64 -15.02 25.30
N SER A 218 11.80 -14.44 24.96
CA SER A 218 12.14 -13.07 25.34
C SER A 218 12.06 -12.12 24.14
N PHE A 219 11.69 -10.88 24.42
CA PHE A 219 11.78 -9.74 23.50
C PHE A 219 12.46 -8.58 24.23
N TYR A 220 13.62 -8.16 23.75
CA TYR A 220 14.47 -7.19 24.44
C TYR A 220 14.28 -5.80 23.84
N THR A 221 13.61 -4.92 24.58
CA THR A 221 13.25 -3.55 24.17
C THR A 221 14.39 -2.53 24.31
N ARG A 222 15.65 -2.96 24.36
CA ARG A 222 16.80 -2.07 24.58
C ARG A 222 17.23 -1.35 23.31
N THR A 223 17.89 -0.21 23.50
CA THR A 223 18.37 0.64 22.41
C THR A 223 19.40 -0.04 21.50
N ASP A 224 20.32 -0.81 22.07
CA ASP A 224 21.35 -1.56 21.33
C ASP A 224 20.76 -2.66 20.44
N ASN A 225 19.55 -3.14 20.75
CA ASN A 225 18.82 -4.09 19.91
C ASN A 225 17.96 -3.40 18.85
N LEU A 226 17.46 -2.20 19.13
CA LEU A 226 16.63 -1.43 18.19
C LEU A 226 17.46 -0.74 17.10
N ILE A 227 18.63 -0.19 17.44
CA ILE A 227 19.49 0.54 16.50
C ILE A 227 19.83 -0.29 15.24
N PRO A 228 20.24 -1.58 15.32
CA PRO A 228 20.53 -2.39 14.14
C PRO A 228 19.32 -2.61 13.23
N LEU A 229 18.11 -2.67 13.79
CA LEU A 229 16.88 -2.71 13.00
C LEU A 229 16.69 -1.39 12.26
N LEU A 230 16.71 -0.26 12.96
CA LEU A 230 16.52 1.06 12.37
C LEU A 230 17.56 1.36 11.28
N GLN A 231 18.83 1.02 11.50
CA GLN A 231 19.89 1.15 10.49
C GLN A 231 19.58 0.36 9.22
N SER A 232 19.12 -0.90 9.36
CA SER A 232 18.75 -1.73 8.21
C SER A 232 17.57 -1.15 7.42
N LEU A 233 16.64 -0.49 8.10
CA LEU A 233 15.50 0.21 7.51
C LEU A 233 15.94 1.52 6.82
N VAL A 234 16.84 2.31 7.43
CA VAL A 234 17.45 3.50 6.82
C VAL A 234 18.18 3.17 5.51
N GLU A 235 18.92 2.06 5.49
CA GLU A 235 19.59 1.55 4.29
C GLU A 235 18.58 1.16 3.20
N LEU A 236 17.51 0.44 3.57
CA LEU A 236 16.46 0.05 2.62
C LEU A 236 15.75 1.26 2.01
N VAL A 237 15.30 2.19 2.85
CA VAL A 237 14.64 3.42 2.40
C VAL A 237 15.61 4.30 1.60
N GLY A 238 16.91 4.30 1.92
CA GLY A 238 17.94 4.96 1.11
C GLY A 238 18.12 4.38 -0.28
N SER A 239 18.08 3.04 -0.40
CA SER A 239 18.12 2.40 -1.72
C SER A 239 16.88 2.74 -2.56
N CYS A 240 15.74 2.97 -1.91
CA CYS A 240 14.52 3.43 -2.57
C CYS A 240 14.68 4.88 -3.05
N ASP A 241 15.14 5.79 -2.18
CA ASP A 241 15.38 7.20 -2.51
C ASP A 241 16.31 7.33 -3.72
N GLU A 242 17.45 6.64 -3.71
CA GLU A 242 18.43 6.62 -4.80
C GLU A 242 17.81 6.19 -6.14
N LYS A 243 17.03 5.09 -6.13
CA LYS A 243 16.35 4.59 -7.32
C LYS A 243 15.28 5.55 -7.84
N LEU A 244 14.54 6.21 -6.95
CA LEU A 244 13.50 7.16 -7.33
C LEU A 244 14.09 8.44 -7.95
N VAL A 245 15.27 8.89 -7.54
CA VAL A 245 15.90 10.08 -8.15
C VAL A 245 16.81 9.76 -9.34
N LYS A 246 17.07 8.47 -9.60
CA LYS A 246 17.92 7.99 -10.69
C LYS A 246 17.41 8.46 -12.05
N ARG A 247 18.33 8.95 -12.90
CA ARG A 247 18.03 9.39 -14.29
C ARG A 247 18.63 8.48 -15.35
N THR A 248 19.73 7.83 -15.02
CA THR A 248 20.50 6.98 -15.93
C THR A 248 20.83 5.69 -15.21
N GLU A 249 20.63 4.56 -15.86
CA GLU A 249 20.98 3.22 -15.37
C GLU A 249 22.50 3.00 -15.36
N ASP A 250 22.95 1.94 -14.69
CA ASP A 250 24.39 1.65 -14.51
C ASP A 250 25.11 1.38 -15.83
N ASN A 251 24.36 1.01 -16.86
CA ASN A 251 24.82 0.80 -18.23
C ASN A 251 24.91 2.11 -19.06
N GLY A 252 24.54 3.26 -18.48
CA GLY A 252 24.57 4.56 -19.16
C GLY A 252 23.29 4.93 -19.92
N GLU A 253 22.30 4.04 -19.98
CA GLU A 253 21.01 4.30 -20.65
C GLU A 253 20.06 5.11 -19.76
N PRO A 254 19.19 5.98 -20.32
CA PRO A 254 18.19 6.67 -19.52
C PRO A 254 17.21 5.67 -18.87
N VAL A 255 16.76 5.98 -17.65
CA VAL A 255 15.75 5.17 -16.95
C VAL A 255 14.47 5.15 -17.79
N SER A 256 14.04 3.96 -18.19
CA SER A 256 12.80 3.77 -18.94
C SER A 256 11.57 4.04 -18.06
N THR A 257 10.43 4.38 -18.67
CA THR A 257 9.18 4.56 -17.94
C THR A 257 8.78 3.32 -17.14
N PHE A 258 8.95 2.12 -17.69
CA PHE A 258 8.66 0.87 -16.97
C PHE A 258 9.56 0.66 -15.75
N ALA A 259 10.84 1.02 -15.85
CA ALA A 259 11.75 0.94 -14.71
C ALA A 259 11.40 1.97 -13.62
N ALA A 260 11.02 3.19 -14.03
CA ALA A 260 10.54 4.23 -13.11
C ALA A 260 9.27 3.78 -12.37
N ASP A 261 8.31 3.18 -13.07
CA ASP A 261 7.10 2.59 -12.48
C ASP A 261 7.48 1.50 -11.46
N ASN A 262 8.38 0.58 -11.81
CA ASN A 262 8.85 -0.46 -10.90
C ASN A 262 9.48 0.12 -9.62
N TYR A 263 10.34 1.14 -9.74
CA TYR A 263 10.93 1.82 -8.59
C TYR A 263 9.86 2.44 -7.70
N TYR A 264 8.87 3.10 -8.29
CA TYR A 264 7.76 3.70 -7.56
C TYR A 264 6.96 2.68 -6.77
N TYR A 265 6.50 1.58 -7.39
CA TYR A 265 5.67 0.58 -6.71
C TYR A 265 6.47 -0.21 -5.67
N TYR A 266 7.74 -0.52 -5.94
CA TYR A 266 8.64 -1.12 -4.95
C TYR A 266 8.78 -0.23 -3.72
N SER A 267 9.07 1.06 -3.89
CA SER A 267 9.19 2.01 -2.78
C SER A 267 7.87 2.19 -2.02
N LYS A 268 6.74 2.17 -2.72
CA LYS A 268 5.41 2.19 -2.09
C LYS A 268 5.16 0.95 -1.23
N GLY A 269 5.56 -0.23 -1.71
CA GLY A 269 5.49 -1.49 -0.96
C GLY A 269 6.34 -1.44 0.31
N VAL A 270 7.57 -0.92 0.20
CA VAL A 270 8.46 -0.69 1.34
C VAL A 270 7.80 0.24 2.37
N ALA A 271 7.29 1.41 1.95
CA ALA A 271 6.65 2.36 2.86
C ALA A 271 5.42 1.76 3.56
N SER A 272 4.60 1.01 2.81
CA SER A 272 3.38 0.39 3.34
C SER A 272 3.66 -0.68 4.39
N ALA A 273 4.69 -1.51 4.19
CA ALA A 273 5.09 -2.52 5.16
C ALA A 273 5.85 -1.93 6.36
N LEU A 274 6.55 -0.82 6.14
CA LEU A 274 7.31 -0.13 7.18
C LEU A 274 6.40 0.56 8.20
N LEU A 275 5.29 1.15 7.74
CA LEU A 275 4.34 1.88 8.59
C LEU A 275 3.85 1.09 9.82
N PRO A 276 3.26 -0.12 9.69
CA PRO A 276 2.81 -0.89 10.85
C PRO A 276 3.99 -1.32 11.75
N ILE A 277 5.18 -1.55 11.18
CA ILE A 277 6.38 -1.90 11.95
C ILE A 277 6.83 -0.70 12.80
N LEU A 278 6.81 0.52 12.26
CA LEU A 278 7.17 1.73 13.00
C LEU A 278 6.18 2.02 14.13
N HIS A 279 4.88 1.85 13.91
CA HIS A 279 3.88 1.92 14.98
C HIS A 279 4.09 0.85 16.05
N ALA A 280 4.45 -0.38 15.65
CA ALA A 280 4.75 -1.41 16.62
C ALA A 280 6.04 -1.13 17.41
N ILE A 281 7.04 -0.50 16.78
CA ILE A 281 8.24 0.01 17.48
C ILE A 281 7.84 1.09 18.49
N GLU A 282 6.99 2.05 18.10
CA GLU A 282 6.48 3.10 18.99
C GLU A 282 5.82 2.49 20.24
N TYR A 283 4.99 1.46 20.07
CA TYR A 283 4.32 0.79 21.16
C TYR A 283 5.25 -0.06 22.04
N ASP A 284 6.00 -1.00 21.45
CA ASP A 284 6.82 -1.97 22.19
C ASP A 284 8.06 -1.31 22.81
N PHE A 285 8.70 -0.36 22.12
CA PHE A 285 9.90 0.35 22.55
C PHE A 285 9.61 1.75 23.17
N SER A 286 8.35 2.09 23.42
CA SER A 286 7.89 3.34 24.07
C SER A 286 8.83 3.84 25.18
N GLN A 287 9.18 2.98 26.14
CA GLN A 287 10.06 3.35 27.25
C GLN A 287 11.44 3.88 26.80
N VAL A 288 12.06 3.25 25.80
CA VAL A 288 13.38 3.68 25.28
C VAL A 288 13.25 4.94 24.45
N LEU A 289 12.19 5.06 23.66
CA LEU A 289 11.91 6.24 22.86
C LEU A 289 11.66 7.46 23.75
N GLU A 290 10.87 7.33 24.81
CA GLU A 290 10.62 8.41 25.78
C GLU A 290 11.90 8.82 26.52
N THR A 291 12.69 7.84 26.98
CA THR A 291 13.92 8.11 27.74
C THR A 291 14.95 8.91 26.92
N ARG A 292 14.96 8.73 25.59
CA ARG A 292 15.90 9.37 24.67
C ARG A 292 15.26 10.51 23.85
N SER A 293 14.04 10.92 24.19
CA SER A 293 13.26 11.92 23.43
C SER A 293 13.15 11.59 21.92
N GLY A 294 13.08 10.30 21.58
CA GLY A 294 12.96 9.81 20.20
C GLY A 294 11.53 9.69 19.67
N SER A 295 10.51 9.82 20.53
CA SER A 295 9.10 9.60 20.15
C SER A 295 8.63 10.55 19.06
N GLU A 296 8.92 11.85 19.17
CA GLU A 296 8.54 12.85 18.15
C GLU A 296 9.25 12.60 16.80
N ILE A 297 10.52 12.20 16.84
CA ILE A 297 11.30 11.88 15.64
C ILE A 297 10.69 10.66 14.93
N LEU A 298 10.34 9.62 15.69
CA LEU A 298 9.68 8.43 15.15
C LEU A 298 8.32 8.78 14.55
N HIS A 299 7.54 9.65 15.20
CA HIS A 299 6.26 10.11 14.68
C HIS A 299 6.39 10.79 13.30
N HIS A 300 7.40 11.65 13.12
CA HIS A 300 7.66 12.24 11.79
C HIS A 300 8.10 11.21 10.73
N ALA A 301 8.83 10.16 11.14
CA ALA A 301 9.17 9.06 10.24
C ALA A 301 7.91 8.27 9.81
N ILE A 302 7.01 8.00 10.76
CA ILE A 302 5.70 7.35 10.54
C ILE A 302 4.89 8.18 9.54
N GLU A 303 4.73 9.48 9.79
CA GLU A 303 3.95 10.38 8.93
C GLU A 303 4.52 10.44 7.50
N SER A 304 5.85 10.45 7.37
CA SER A 304 6.51 10.42 6.06
C SER A 304 6.25 9.11 5.32
N CYS A 305 6.25 7.97 6.03
CA CYS A 305 5.91 6.66 5.46
C CYS A 305 4.43 6.58 5.08
N HIS A 306 3.54 7.14 5.92
CA HIS A 306 2.11 7.22 5.68
C HIS A 306 1.82 7.97 4.37
N HIS A 307 2.38 9.17 4.21
CA HIS A 307 2.29 9.94 2.98
C HIS A 307 2.75 9.15 1.75
N ALA A 308 3.87 8.43 1.85
CA ALA A 308 4.37 7.58 0.75
C ALA A 308 3.43 6.40 0.44
N ALA A 309 2.88 5.73 1.45
CA ALA A 309 1.98 4.59 1.29
C ALA A 309 0.62 4.99 0.70
N GLU A 310 0.11 6.17 1.04
CA GLU A 310 -1.20 6.65 0.57
C GLU A 310 -1.18 7.23 -0.84
N MET A 311 0.00 7.50 -1.43
CA MET A 311 0.08 8.07 -2.78
C MET A 311 -0.58 7.15 -3.81
N LYS A 312 -1.73 7.57 -4.34
CA LYS A 312 -2.47 6.86 -5.39
C LYS A 312 -2.33 7.64 -6.70
N PRO A 313 -1.49 7.17 -7.65
CA PRO A 313 -1.53 7.72 -9.00
C PRO A 313 -2.89 7.40 -9.63
N TRP A 314 -3.51 8.39 -10.28
CA TRP A 314 -4.86 8.30 -10.85
C TRP A 314 -4.95 7.25 -11.99
N LEU A 315 -3.85 6.92 -12.67
CA LEU A 315 -3.84 5.88 -13.72
C LEU A 315 -2.45 5.32 -14.06
N PHE A 316 -1.41 6.16 -14.04
CA PHE A 316 -0.01 5.79 -14.34
C PHE A 316 0.96 6.61 -13.48
N VAL A 317 2.18 6.11 -13.24
CA VAL A 317 3.26 6.92 -12.65
C VAL A 317 3.79 7.82 -13.77
N THR A 318 3.78 9.13 -13.53
CA THR A 318 4.11 10.14 -14.53
C THR A 318 5.36 10.88 -14.12
N GLU A 319 6.26 11.07 -15.08
CA GLU A 319 7.48 11.87 -14.97
C GLU A 319 7.26 13.25 -15.54
N GLY A 320 6.33 14.00 -14.94
CA GLY A 320 6.11 15.39 -15.31
C GLY A 320 7.36 16.25 -15.08
N ASN A 321 7.52 17.31 -15.89
CA ASN A 321 8.44 18.38 -15.54
C ASN A 321 7.91 19.10 -14.28
N LEU A 322 8.80 19.62 -13.43
CA LEU A 322 8.43 20.34 -12.20
C LEU A 322 7.48 21.53 -12.46
N ASN A 323 7.55 22.11 -13.67
CA ASN A 323 6.68 23.20 -14.14
C ASN A 323 5.57 22.73 -15.11
N GLY A 324 5.35 21.42 -15.23
CA GLY A 324 4.35 20.82 -16.09
C GLY A 324 2.97 20.71 -15.43
N ILE A 325 1.93 20.55 -16.25
CA ILE A 325 0.55 20.30 -15.78
C ILE A 325 0.39 18.87 -15.23
N ILE A 326 1.35 17.98 -15.52
CA ILE A 326 1.38 16.58 -15.08
C ILE A 326 2.27 16.47 -13.84
N ALA A 327 1.81 15.77 -12.81
CA ALA A 327 2.57 15.55 -11.59
C ALA A 327 3.84 14.72 -11.86
N ASN A 328 4.92 15.03 -11.13
CA ASN A 328 6.06 14.12 -11.05
C ASN A 328 5.84 13.16 -9.86
N HIS A 329 5.20 12.03 -10.14
CA HIS A 329 4.86 11.05 -9.09
C HIS A 329 6.11 10.48 -8.43
N ARG A 330 7.19 10.28 -9.18
CA ARG A 330 8.45 9.73 -8.66
C ARG A 330 9.19 10.72 -7.75
N ALA A 331 9.20 12.01 -8.08
CA ALA A 331 9.75 13.07 -7.24
C ALA A 331 8.94 13.30 -5.96
N ASN A 332 7.60 13.22 -6.04
CA ASN A 332 6.74 13.30 -4.85
C ASN A 332 7.02 12.12 -3.91
N MET A 333 7.09 10.90 -4.44
CA MET A 333 7.47 9.71 -3.67
C MET A 333 8.88 9.85 -3.09
N ALA A 334 9.86 10.29 -3.88
CA ALA A 334 11.24 10.49 -3.43
C ALA A 334 11.29 11.46 -2.24
N THR A 335 10.52 12.55 -2.28
CA THR A 335 10.47 13.53 -1.19
C THR A 335 10.00 12.88 0.12
N ALA A 336 8.90 12.11 0.09
CA ALA A 336 8.39 11.42 1.28
C ALA A 336 9.35 10.34 1.80
N ILE A 337 9.92 9.54 0.89
CA ILE A 337 10.92 8.51 1.21
C ILE A 337 12.20 9.13 1.80
N SER A 338 12.66 10.25 1.26
CA SER A 338 13.83 10.97 1.75
C SER A 338 13.60 11.55 3.15
N HIS A 339 12.41 12.10 3.42
CA HIS A 339 12.03 12.52 4.78
C HIS A 339 12.00 11.34 5.76
N ALA A 340 11.39 10.21 5.38
CA ALA A 340 11.38 9.01 6.21
C ALA A 340 12.81 8.55 6.53
N ARG A 341 13.70 8.49 5.53
CA ARG A 341 15.12 8.18 5.73
C ARG A 341 15.80 9.15 6.69
N PHE A 342 15.58 10.46 6.53
CA PHE A 342 16.17 11.48 7.38
C PHE A 342 15.76 11.28 8.85
N TYR A 343 14.46 11.16 9.14
CA TYR A 343 13.98 10.99 10.50
C TYR A 343 14.40 9.65 11.12
N LEU A 344 14.40 8.55 10.35
CA LEU A 344 14.94 7.28 10.84
C LEU A 344 16.43 7.36 11.15
N GLY A 345 17.21 8.05 10.31
CA GLY A 345 18.63 8.29 10.55
C GLY A 345 18.88 9.15 11.78
N LEU A 346 18.08 10.22 11.95
CA LEU A 346 18.12 11.05 13.14
C LEU A 346 17.77 10.25 14.40
N LEU A 347 16.76 9.39 14.33
CA LEU A 347 16.37 8.51 15.43
C LEU A 347 17.51 7.58 15.84
N VAL A 348 18.24 6.99 14.89
CA VAL A 348 19.44 6.18 15.17
C VAL A 348 20.47 6.99 15.95
N VAL A 349 20.76 8.22 15.52
CA VAL A 349 21.73 9.10 16.20
C VAL A 349 21.26 9.43 17.62
N THR A 350 20.02 9.88 17.78
CA THR A 350 19.42 10.24 19.08
C THR A 350 19.40 9.06 20.06
N LEU A 351 19.16 7.86 19.56
CA LEU A 351 19.18 6.65 20.38
C LEU A 351 20.61 6.23 20.77
N SER A 352 21.62 6.58 19.97
CA SER A 352 23.02 6.24 20.23
C SER A 352 23.73 7.14 21.24
N THR A 353 23.23 8.36 21.43
CA THR A 353 23.69 9.33 22.45
C THR A 353 22.97 9.08 23.76
#